data_AF-A0A4S4HP74-F1
#
_entry.id   AF-A0A4S4HP74-F1
#
_cell.length_a   1.000
_cell.length_b   1.000
_cell.length_c   1.000
_cell.angle_alpha   90.00
_cell.angle_beta   90.00
_cell.angle_gamma   90.00
#
_symmetry.space_group_name_H-M   'P 1'
#
loop_
_entity.id
_entity.type
_entity.pdbx_description
1 polymer ?
#
loop_
_entity_poly.entity_id
_entity_poly.type
_entity_poly.pdbx_seq_one_letter_code
_entity_poly.pdbx_strand_id
1 'polypeptide(L)'
;MFGEKKVIHTKRLFMRKPLIEDVEQFYSIIKEDAVGKWLAKSSGMSKEEAKASIQYAKEMMNEKRIIARVKVENENSKKLLRNLGFTYTHDVAHSGRLLSYFELKTSLDKL
;
A
#
# COMPACT_ATOMS: atom_id res chain seq x y z
N MET A 1 12.52 -10.93 21.45
CA MET A 1 13.11 -11.32 20.15
C MET A 1 11.98 -11.68 19.18
N PHE A 2 11.54 -10.74 18.34
CA PHE A 2 10.58 -11.04 17.27
C PHE A 2 11.39 -11.50 16.06
N GLY A 3 11.63 -12.81 15.95
CA GLY A 3 12.20 -13.40 14.75
C GLY A 3 11.33 -13.04 13.54
N GLU A 4 11.97 -12.76 12.40
CA GLU A 4 11.35 -12.40 11.14
C GLU A 4 10.13 -13.28 10.82
N LYS A 5 8.93 -12.83 11.14
CA LYS A 5 7.71 -13.51 10.67
C LYS A 5 7.54 -13.15 9.20
N LYS A 6 8.15 -13.96 8.33
CA LYS A 6 8.09 -13.83 6.86
C LYS A 6 6.67 -13.97 6.29
N VAL A 7 5.72 -14.44 7.11
CA VAL A 7 4.33 -14.74 6.72
C VAL A 7 3.38 -14.45 7.88
N ILE A 8 2.19 -13.93 7.56
CA ILE A 8 1.08 -13.69 8.48
C ILE A 8 -0.08 -14.61 8.12
N HIS A 9 -0.58 -15.36 9.08
CA HIS A 9 -1.73 -16.25 8.93
C HIS A 9 -2.90 -15.77 9.78
N THR A 10 -4.11 -15.86 9.23
CA THR A 10 -5.37 -15.72 9.97
C THR A 10 -6.23 -16.95 9.69
N LYS A 11 -7.43 -17.02 10.29
CA LYS A 11 -8.39 -18.08 10.01
C LYS A 11 -8.78 -18.20 8.52
N ARG A 12 -8.69 -17.10 7.75
CA ARG A 12 -9.20 -17.03 6.37
C ARG A 12 -8.14 -16.61 5.33
N LEU A 13 -7.01 -16.08 5.77
CA LEU A 13 -6.02 -15.46 4.89
C LEU A 13 -4.61 -15.91 5.24
N PHE A 14 -3.83 -16.11 4.18
CA PHE A 14 -2.40 -16.31 4.17
C PHE A 14 -1.76 -15.10 3.50
N MET A 15 -0.95 -14.32 4.21
CA MET A 15 -0.25 -13.16 3.66
C MET A 15 1.26 -13.40 3.71
N ARG A 16 1.92 -13.29 2.56
CA ARG A 16 3.37 -13.41 2.40
C ARG A 16 3.92 -12.20 1.65
N LYS A 17 5.25 -12.04 1.68
CA LYS A 17 5.93 -11.11 0.76
C LYS A 17 5.59 -11.48 -0.70
N PRO A 18 5.44 -10.48 -1.59
CA PRO A 18 5.21 -10.75 -3.00
C PRO A 18 6.45 -11.41 -3.62
N LEU A 19 6.21 -12.25 -4.63
CA LEU A 19 7.21 -12.98 -5.40
C LEU A 19 7.15 -12.56 -6.88
N ILE A 20 8.21 -12.87 -7.62
CA ILE A 20 8.30 -12.47 -9.03
C ILE A 20 7.24 -13.17 -9.90
N GLU A 21 6.79 -14.34 -9.47
CA GLU A 21 5.72 -15.11 -10.10
C GLU A 21 4.35 -14.43 -9.94
N ASP A 22 4.19 -13.50 -8.98
CA ASP A 22 2.93 -12.77 -8.78
C ASP A 22 2.72 -11.64 -9.80
N VAL A 23 3.72 -11.35 -10.65
CA VAL A 23 3.70 -10.19 -11.57
C VAL A 23 2.50 -10.24 -12.53
N GLU A 24 2.15 -11.39 -13.09
CA GLU A 24 1.01 -11.49 -14.02
C GLU A 24 -0.30 -11.07 -13.35
N GLN A 25 -0.58 -11.64 -12.18
CA GLN A 25 -1.82 -11.39 -11.44
C GLN A 25 -1.86 -9.96 -10.89
N PHE A 26 -0.74 -9.46 -10.37
CA PHE A 26 -0.62 -8.08 -9.95
C PHE A 26 -0.88 -7.11 -11.10
N TYR A 27 -0.32 -7.41 -12.28
CA TYR A 27 -0.49 -6.60 -13.48
C TYR A 27 -1.94 -6.59 -13.99
N SER A 28 -2.62 -7.74 -13.98
CA SER A 28 -4.02 -7.82 -14.41
C SER A 28 -4.93 -6.96 -13.53
N ILE A 29 -4.74 -7.00 -12.21
CA ILE A 29 -5.52 -6.21 -11.25
C ILE A 29 -5.30 -4.71 -11.43
N ILE A 30 -4.06 -4.26 -11.61
CA ILE A 30 -3.74 -2.83 -11.73
C ILE A 30 -4.35 -2.20 -12.99
N LYS A 31 -4.47 -2.99 -14.06
CA LYS A 31 -5.04 -2.56 -15.33
C LYS A 31 -6.55 -2.42 -15.31
N GLU A 32 -7.24 -3.01 -14.35
CA GLU A 32 -8.69 -2.84 -14.24
C GLU A 32 -9.01 -1.39 -13.89
N ASP A 33 -9.81 -0.70 -14.72
CA ASP A 33 -10.21 0.70 -14.51
C ASP A 33 -10.76 0.98 -13.10
N ALA A 34 -11.52 0.01 -12.57
CA ALA A 34 -12.11 0.08 -11.23
C ALA A 34 -11.06 0.24 -10.12
N VAL A 35 -9.89 -0.36 -10.29
CA VAL A 35 -8.73 -0.29 -9.38
C VAL A 35 -7.79 0.84 -9.81
N GLY A 36 -7.44 0.84 -11.09
CA GLY A 36 -6.43 1.67 -11.69
C GLY A 36 -6.67 3.15 -11.44
N LYS A 37 -7.91 3.64 -11.55
CA LYS A 37 -8.22 5.07 -11.36
C LYS A 37 -7.72 5.65 -10.02
N TRP A 38 -7.50 4.81 -9.00
CA TRP A 38 -7.01 5.23 -7.70
C TRP A 38 -5.48 5.25 -7.58
N LEU A 39 -4.76 4.58 -8.49
CA LEU A 39 -3.31 4.45 -8.47
C LEU A 39 -2.62 5.60 -9.20
N ALA A 40 -1.32 5.77 -8.91
CA ALA A 40 -0.56 6.91 -9.44
C ALA A 40 -0.31 6.83 -10.95
N LYS A 41 -0.07 5.62 -11.47
CA LYS A 41 0.36 5.33 -12.85
C LYS A 41 -0.32 4.06 -13.40
N SER A 42 -1.57 3.77 -13.03
CA SER A 42 -2.27 2.57 -13.52
C SER A 42 -2.47 2.56 -15.04
N SER A 43 -3.06 3.63 -15.58
CA SER A 43 -3.26 3.83 -17.00
C SER A 43 -1.89 4.06 -17.65
N GLY A 44 -1.36 3.03 -18.30
CA GLY A 44 -0.05 3.06 -18.93
C GLY A 44 1.06 2.39 -18.12
N MET A 45 0.75 1.67 -17.03
CA MET A 45 1.76 0.80 -16.40
C MET A 45 2.16 -0.31 -17.37
N SER A 46 3.46 -0.46 -17.61
CA SER A 46 3.99 -1.61 -18.34
C SER A 46 4.15 -2.82 -17.41
N LYS A 47 4.29 -4.01 -17.99
CA LYS A 47 4.51 -5.23 -17.20
C LYS A 47 5.87 -5.22 -16.50
N GLU A 48 6.86 -4.59 -17.11
CA GLU A 48 8.20 -4.35 -16.55
C GLU A 48 8.12 -3.42 -15.33
N GLU A 49 7.27 -2.40 -15.38
CA GLU A 49 7.04 -1.50 -14.24
C GLU A 49 6.31 -2.20 -13.09
N ALA A 50 5.37 -3.10 -13.40
CA ALA A 50 4.73 -3.97 -12.42
C ALA A 50 5.77 -4.91 -11.76
N LYS A 51 6.68 -5.48 -12.56
CA LYS A 51 7.81 -6.29 -12.09
C LYS A 51 8.72 -5.51 -11.14
N ALA A 52 9.11 -4.28 -11.54
CA ALA A 52 9.91 -3.39 -10.71
C ALA A 52 9.21 -3.04 -9.39
N SER A 53 7.89 -2.84 -9.41
CA SER A 53 7.09 -2.54 -8.21
C SER A 53 7.10 -3.71 -7.21
N ILE A 54 6.97 -4.95 -7.69
CA ILE A 54 7.07 -6.14 -6.83
C ILE A 54 8.47 -6.28 -6.23
N GLN A 55 9.51 -6.04 -7.03
CA GLN A 55 10.89 -6.11 -6.55
C GLN A 55 11.15 -5.06 -5.45
N TYR A 56 10.74 -3.82 -5.67
CA TYR A 56 10.84 -2.76 -4.68
C TYR A 56 10.08 -3.09 -3.39
N ALA A 57 8.85 -3.60 -3.51
CA ALA A 57 8.04 -3.99 -2.36
C ALA A 57 8.70 -5.10 -1.53
N LYS A 58 9.45 -6.01 -2.15
CA LYS A 58 10.18 -7.07 -1.43
C LYS A 58 11.30 -6.51 -0.53
N GLU A 59 11.92 -5.41 -0.95
CA GLU A 59 13.10 -4.80 -0.32
C GLU A 59 12.75 -3.82 0.81
N MET A 60 11.66 -3.07 0.68
CA MET A 60 11.36 -1.92 1.56
C MET A 60 10.54 -2.22 2.83
N MET A 61 10.21 -3.48 3.13
CA MET A 61 9.25 -3.84 4.20
C MET A 61 9.76 -3.71 5.65
N ASN A 62 10.80 -2.91 5.93
CA ASN A 62 11.39 -2.82 7.28
C ASN A 62 11.36 -1.40 7.88
N GLU A 63 10.45 -0.55 7.42
CA GLU A 63 10.38 0.84 7.85
C GLU A 63 9.73 1.03 9.22
N LYS A 64 10.24 1.99 9.99
CA LYS A 64 9.80 2.31 11.36
C LYS A 64 8.49 3.09 11.42
N ARG A 65 8.05 3.64 10.29
CA ARG A 65 6.88 4.53 10.20
C ARG A 65 6.05 4.18 8.97
N ILE A 66 4.73 4.13 9.13
CA ILE A 66 3.81 3.79 8.05
C ILE A 66 2.91 4.99 7.75
N ILE A 67 3.04 5.50 6.53
CA ILE A 67 2.25 6.61 5.99
C ILE A 67 1.41 6.08 4.83
N ALA A 68 0.11 6.35 4.87
CA ALA A 68 -0.80 6.11 3.76
C ALA A 68 -1.20 7.44 3.10
N ARG A 69 -1.10 7.50 1.77
CA ARG A 69 -1.51 8.65 0.95
C ARG A 69 -2.69 8.23 0.10
N VAL A 70 -3.80 8.94 0.22
CA VAL A 70 -5.07 8.58 -0.42
C VAL A 70 -5.64 9.78 -1.14
N LYS A 71 -6.15 9.62 -2.36
CA LYS A 71 -6.89 10.70 -3.04
C LYS A 71 -8.05 11.15 -2.17
N VAL A 72 -8.30 12.46 -2.12
CA VAL A 72 -9.36 13.01 -1.28
C VAL A 72 -10.75 12.44 -1.60
N GLU A 73 -11.01 12.01 -2.84
CA GLU A 73 -12.32 11.43 -3.18
C GLU A 73 -12.49 9.95 -2.77
N ASN A 74 -11.41 9.25 -2.36
CA ASN A 74 -11.47 7.80 -2.09
C ASN A 74 -11.88 7.48 -0.64
N GLU A 75 -13.16 7.71 -0.34
CA GLU A 75 -13.70 7.51 1.01
C GLU A 75 -13.67 6.04 1.49
N ASN A 76 -13.74 5.07 0.57
CA ASN A 76 -13.64 3.66 0.90
C ASN A 76 -12.28 3.32 1.53
N SER A 77 -11.19 3.80 0.93
CA SER A 77 -9.85 3.62 1.49
C SER A 77 -9.65 4.39 2.79
N LYS A 78 -10.18 5.62 2.92
CA LYS A 78 -10.11 6.38 4.17
C LYS A 78 -10.85 5.67 5.32
N LYS A 79 -12.02 5.10 5.07
CA LYS A 79 -12.77 4.31 6.07
C LYS A 79 -11.98 3.07 6.51
N LEU A 80 -11.39 2.35 5.57
CA LEU A 80 -10.53 1.20 5.89
C LEU A 80 -9.34 1.60 6.77
N LEU A 81 -8.62 2.68 6.42
CA LEU A 81 -7.47 3.16 7.19
C LEU A 81 -7.83 3.50 8.63
N ARG A 82 -8.95 4.19 8.85
CA ARG A 82 -9.46 4.49 10.21
C ARG A 82 -9.74 3.20 10.99
N ASN A 83 -10.36 2.20 10.37
CA ASN A 83 -10.61 0.90 11.00
C ASN A 83 -9.31 0.14 11.35
N LEU A 84 -8.24 0.37 10.58
CA LEU A 84 -6.91 -0.19 10.83
C LEU A 84 -6.09 0.62 11.85
N GLY A 85 -6.67 1.68 12.44
CA GLY A 85 -6.02 2.50 13.47
C GLY A 85 -5.14 3.64 12.94
N PHE A 86 -5.17 3.93 11.63
CA PHE A 86 -4.51 5.11 11.10
C PHE A 86 -5.25 6.38 11.49
N THR A 87 -4.48 7.43 11.76
CA THR A 87 -5.00 8.77 12.07
C THR A 87 -4.77 9.70 10.88
N TYR A 88 -5.81 10.44 10.48
CA TYR A 88 -5.67 11.52 9.50
C TYR A 88 -4.74 12.60 10.04
N THR A 89 -3.87 13.15 9.18
CA THR A 89 -2.97 14.24 9.57
C THR A 89 -3.27 15.54 8.83
N HIS A 90 -3.22 15.54 7.50
CA HIS A 90 -3.43 16.72 6.65
C HIS A 90 -3.66 16.32 5.19
N ASP A 91 -4.10 17.28 4.37
CA ASP A 91 -4.14 17.16 2.92
C ASP A 91 -2.93 17.86 2.28
N VAL A 92 -2.38 17.26 1.23
CA VAL A 92 -1.22 17.79 0.50
C VAL A 92 -1.51 17.78 -1.00
N ALA A 93 -1.29 18.92 -1.66
CA ALA A 93 -1.23 18.97 -3.12
C ALA A 93 0.13 18.45 -3.58
N HIS A 94 0.15 17.31 -4.28
CA HIS A 94 1.37 16.69 -4.80
C HIS A 94 1.15 16.25 -6.24
N SER A 95 2.00 16.73 -7.16
CA SER A 95 1.96 16.38 -8.60
C SER A 95 0.56 16.56 -9.22
N GLY A 96 -0.10 17.68 -8.91
CA GLY A 96 -1.43 18.02 -9.42
C GLY A 96 -2.59 17.22 -8.80
N ARG A 97 -2.34 16.47 -7.71
CA ARG A 97 -3.36 15.68 -7.01
C ARG A 97 -3.45 16.11 -5.55
N LEU A 98 -4.67 16.26 -5.04
CA LEU A 98 -4.89 16.48 -3.61
C LEU A 98 -5.00 15.13 -2.90
N LEU A 99 -4.10 14.90 -1.94
CA LEU A 99 -3.97 13.63 -1.23
C LEU A 99 -4.15 13.84 0.27
N SER A 100 -5.03 13.08 0.90
CA SER A 100 -5.12 12.95 2.36
C SER A 100 -4.04 12.02 2.89
N TYR A 101 -3.29 12.50 3.88
CA TYR A 101 -2.25 11.75 4.57
C TYR A 101 -2.80 11.14 5.85
N PHE A 102 -2.46 9.88 6.05
CA PHE A 102 -2.80 9.08 7.22
C PHE A 102 -1.55 8.45 7.78
N GLU A 103 -1.45 8.39 9.10
CA GLU A 103 -0.30 7.83 9.81
C GLU A 103 -0.73 6.78 10.82
N LEU A 104 -0.02 5.66 10.82
CA LEU A 104 -0.13 4.65 11.87
C LEU A 104 1.02 4.84 12.84
N LYS A 105 0.72 5.35 14.04
CA LYS A 105 1.70 5.43 15.13
C LYS A 105 1.97 4.02 15.63
N THR A 106 3.24 3.62 15.60
CA THR A 106 3.63 2.31 16.13
C THR A 106 4.02 2.47 17.60
N SER A 107 3.93 1.40 18.38
CA SER A 107 4.27 1.45 19.81
C SER A 107 5.76 1.77 20.09
N LEU A 108 6.61 1.86 19.06
CA LEU A 108 7.98 2.36 19.19
C LEU A 108 8.05 3.88 19.43
N ASP A 109 6.98 4.64 19.17
CA ASP A 109 6.95 6.10 19.38
C ASP A 109 6.65 6.50 20.85
N LYS A 110 6.53 5.51 21.76
CA LYS A 110 6.23 5.72 23.19
C LYS A 110 7.40 5.34 24.13
N LEU A 111 8.60 5.10 23.59
CA LEU A 111 9.82 4.80 24.34
C LEU A 111 10.84 5.94 24.20
#